data_AF-A0A969GF30-F1
#
_entry.id   AF-A0A969GF30-F1
#
_cell.length_a   1.000
_cell.length_b   1.000
_cell.length_c   1.000
_cell.angle_alpha   90.00
_cell.angle_beta   90.00
_cell.angle_gamma   90.00
#
_symmetry.space_group_name_H-M   'P 1'
#
loop_
_entity.id
_entity.type
_entity.pdbx_description
1 polymer ?
#
loop_
_entity_poly.entity_id
_entity_poly.type
_entity_poly.pdbx_seq_one_letter_code
_entity_poly.pdbx_strand_id
1 'polypeptide(L)' 'MFGGKNMNELFITSARHGMSDEEMKKYPLSGGLFKVVTNVNGMPTFEFIETK' A
#
# COMPACT_ATOMS: atom_id res chain seq x y z
N MET A 1 -2.27 2.00 3.48
CA MET A 1 -2.70 3.36 3.89
C MET A 1 -4.10 3.60 3.35
N PHE A 2 -5.02 4.13 4.14
CA PHE A 2 -6.33 4.54 3.64
C PHE A 2 -6.28 5.97 3.10
N GLY A 3 -6.98 6.20 1.99
CA GLY A 3 -7.11 7.51 1.36
C GLY A 3 -8.34 7.57 0.47
N GLY A 4 -8.30 8.42 -0.56
CA GLY A 4 -9.46 8.68 -1.41
C GLY A 4 -10.47 9.61 -0.75
N LYS A 5 -11.44 10.10 -1.52
CA LYS A 5 -12.39 11.14 -1.06
C LYS A 5 -13.19 10.73 0.19
N ASN A 6 -13.50 9.44 0.31
CA ASN A 6 -14.32 8.89 1.40
C ASN A 6 -13.49 8.10 2.43
N MET A 7 -12.15 8.16 2.36
CA MET A 7 -11.25 7.35 3.20
C MET A 7 -11.46 5.83 3.08
N ASN A 8 -12.00 5.35 1.95
CA ASN A 8 -12.29 3.93 1.70
C ASN A 8 -11.44 3.34 0.57
N GLU A 9 -10.37 4.02 0.14
CA GLU A 9 -9.40 3.48 -0.79
C GLU A 9 -8.17 3.00 -0.01
N LEU A 10 -7.95 1.69 0.06
CA LEU A 10 -6.78 1.09 0.72
C LEU A 10 -5.65 0.91 -0.30
N PHE A 11 -4.59 1.69 -0.11
CA PHE A 11 -3.33 1.60 -0.86
C PHE A 11 -2.39 0.58 -0.22
N ILE A 12 -1.86 -0.33 -1.04
CA ILE A 12 -1.03 -1.47 -0.63
C ILE A 12 0.28 -1.44 -1.42
N THR A 13 1.40 -1.25 -0.72
CA THR A 13 2.74 -1.42 -1.29
C THR A 13 3.18 -2.86 -1.13
N SER A 14 3.87 -3.39 -2.13
CA SER A 14 4.55 -4.67 -2.04
C SER A 14 6.04 -4.49 -2.35
N ALA A 15 6.85 -5.46 -1.94
CA ALA A 15 8.28 -5.50 -2.26
C ALA A 15 8.55 -6.58 -3.31
N ARG A 16 9.65 -6.41 -4.04
CA ARG A 16 10.24 -7.46 -4.89
C ARG A 16 11.73 -7.68 -4.62
N HIS A 17 12.28 -6.94 -3.66
CA HIS A 17 13.68 -7.03 -3.32
C HIS A 17 13.99 -8.41 -2.72
N GLY A 18 15.03 -9.07 -3.21
CA GLY A 18 15.45 -10.40 -2.76
C GLY A 18 14.72 -11.58 -3.41
N MET A 19 13.80 -11.35 -4.36
CA MET A 19 13.13 -12.43 -5.09
C MET A 19 14.04 -13.04 -6.17
N SER A 20 13.92 -14.35 -6.38
CA SER A 20 14.58 -15.04 -7.51
C SER A 20 13.88 -14.76 -8.84
N ASP A 21 14.54 -15.07 -9.96
CA ASP A 21 13.94 -14.96 -11.29
C ASP A 21 12.70 -15.87 -11.46
N GLU A 22 12.72 -17.06 -10.88
CA GLU A 22 11.58 -17.97 -10.86
C GLU A 22 10.40 -17.38 -10.09
N GLU A 23 10.67 -16.76 -8.94
CA GLU A 23 9.65 -16.11 -8.13
C GLU A 23 9.09 -14.87 -8.81
N MET A 24 9.92 -14.07 -9.47
CA MET A 24 9.48 -12.91 -10.25
C MET A 24 8.60 -13.33 -11.43
N LYS A 25 8.90 -14.44 -12.10
CA LYS A 25 8.05 -15.01 -13.15
C LYS A 25 6.72 -15.53 -12.60
N LYS A 26 6.75 -16.16 -11.42
CA LYS A 26 5.54 -16.70 -10.76
C LYS A 26 4.64 -15.60 -10.21
N TYR A 27 5.21 -14.52 -9.70
CA TYR A 27 4.51 -13.39 -9.09
C TYR A 27 4.87 -12.06 -9.77
N PRO A 28 4.42 -11.85 -11.02
CA PRO A 28 4.86 -10.72 -11.85
C PRO A 28 4.42 -9.35 -11.31
N LEU A 29 3.46 -9.33 -10.38
CA LEU A 29 2.94 -8.10 -9.78
C LEU A 29 3.70 -7.70 -8.49
N SER A 30 4.63 -8.52 -7.99
CA SER A 30 5.44 -8.18 -6.82
C SER A 30 6.20 -6.87 -7.03
N GLY A 31 6.23 -6.04 -5.99
CA GLY A 31 6.80 -4.70 -6.05
C GLY A 31 5.91 -3.65 -6.73
N GLY A 32 4.64 -3.97 -6.95
CA GLY A 32 3.61 -3.02 -7.39
C GLY A 32 2.98 -2.24 -6.24
N LEU A 33 2.35 -1.11 -6.59
CA LEU A 33 1.42 -0.36 -5.75
C LEU A 33 0.00 -0.71 -6.19
N PHE A 34 -0.82 -1.16 -5.25
CA PHE A 34 -2.20 -1.56 -5.50
C PHE A 34 -3.16 -0.68 -4.74
N LYS A 35 -4.41 -0.68 -5.21
CA LYS A 35 -5.53 0.01 -4.58
C LYS A 35 -6.76 -0.88 -4.59
N VAL A 36 -7.46 -0.93 -3.47
CA VAL A 36 -8.79 -1.57 -3.36
C VAL A 36 -9.78 -0.61 -2.74
N VAL A 37 -11.00 -0.58 -3.27
CA VAL A 37 -12.12 0.16 -2.67
C VAL A 37 -12.80 -0.75 -1.65
N THR A 38 -12.91 -0.29 -0.41
CA THR A 38 -13.47 -1.04 0.71
C THR A 38 -14.88 -0.57 1.06
N ASN A 39 -15.62 -1.43 1.78
CA ASN A 39 -16.89 -1.10 2.41
C ASN A 39 -16.73 -0.53 3.83
N VAL A 40 -15.48 -0.38 4.29
CA VAL A 40 -15.11 0.27 5.55
C VAL A 40 -14.26 1.50 5.26
N ASN A 41 -14.25 2.45 6.18
CA ASN A 41 -13.43 3.65 6.09
C ASN A 41 -12.23 3.54 7.04
N GLY A 42 -11.07 3.99 6.59
CA GLY A 42 -9.90 4.17 7.44
C GLY A 42 -9.91 5.49 8.19
N MET A 43 -8.88 5.69 8.99
CA MET A 43 -8.64 6.94 9.72
C MET A 43 -7.53 7.77 9.07
N PRO A 44 -7.55 9.10 9.23
CA PRO A 44 -6.43 9.96 8.83
C PRO A 44 -5.12 9.53 9.48
N THR A 45 -4.00 9.74 8.78
CA THR A 45 -2.67 9.59 9.37
C THR A 45 -2.31 10.79 10.23
N PHE A 46 -1.52 10.56 11.26
CA PHE A 46 -1.00 11.64 12.10
C PHE A 46 0.24 12.25 11.47
N GLU A 47 0.32 13.57 11.50
CA GLU A 47 1.54 14.28 11.10
C GLU A 47 2.62 14.08 12.17
N PHE A 48 3.86 13.92 11.71
CA PHE A 48 5.00 13.97 12.62
C PHE A 48 5.20 15.42 13.07
N ILE A 49 5.13 15.67 14.38
CA ILE A 49 5.37 16.99 14.97
C ILE A 49 6.74 16.97 15.62
N GLU A 50 7.67 17.75 15.07
CA GLU A 50 8.98 17.98 15.69
C GLU A 50 8.86 19.10 16.74
N THR A 51 8.94 18.74 18.02
CA THR A 51 9.07 19.70 19.12
C THR A 51 10.53 20.07 19.31
N LYS A 52 10.84 21.38 19.23
CA LYS A 52 12.15 21.94 19.57
C LYS A 52 12.48 21.80 21.05
#